data_AF-A0A1M5ZLY6-F1
#
_entry.id   AF-A0A1M5ZLY6-F1
#
_cell.length_a   1.000
_cell.length_b   1.000
_cell.length_c   1.000
_cell.angle_alpha   90.00
_cell.angle_beta   90.00
_cell.angle_gamma   90.00
#
_symmetry.space_group_name_H-M   'P 1'
#
loop_
_entity.id
_entity.type
_entity.pdbx_description
1 polymer ?
#
loop_
_entity_poly.entity_id
_entity_poly.type
_entity_poly.pdbx_seq_one_letter_code
_entity_poly.pdbx_strand_id
1 'polypeptide(L)'
;MKKSKIVIFSLLCAILGLSITGCGRADGSVASKNEVINYVKKNVSEDCSLVKEKVLSESPRKVVYTFKSDARGFEFEVVAQRWPHGWFDAVFYYEPIIVNHYSIGLHHYYDERMYEVFGDLLEPKNMYLYISSTKDIEKLSTAIVKANEIYAEEKEYNTDAFLKENPYCHGYVRANTENSFVNIATIPIDGTTYTEAQIKDILFKGVSQHVKDGELSGSAFPGVESYTQSLHVTTLKNMYINGEKIESYSSEDEKKPLNYCYAKYDQNNQKYMMSIDLGFVVSRGCKKPYCIPSVVAAVGGECSIPSYRSDEYPTYLKGEWTINGHKWEASIYYDRPNQVLTYSDLKVTRDGEELNIDYRYNDDHNGYSFTQITIDDFCSLFDLTYEINENESAVYFTSIQ
;
A
#
# COMPACT_ATOMS: atom_id res chain seq x y z
N MET A 1 -44.97 10.70 -5.72
CA MET A 1 -44.81 9.35 -5.11
C MET A 1 -45.17 8.17 -6.03
N LYS A 2 -46.07 8.28 -7.02
CA LYS A 2 -46.38 7.13 -7.93
C LYS A 2 -45.31 6.85 -9.00
N LYS A 3 -44.58 7.87 -9.47
CA LYS A 3 -43.59 7.72 -10.55
C LYS A 3 -42.29 7.01 -10.13
N SER A 4 -41.79 7.19 -8.91
CA SER A 4 -40.55 6.51 -8.45
C SER A 4 -40.75 5.01 -8.22
N LYS A 5 -41.95 4.58 -7.79
CA LYS A 5 -42.28 3.16 -7.63
C LYS A 5 -42.33 2.42 -8.97
N ILE A 6 -42.75 3.09 -10.06
CA ILE A 6 -42.78 2.51 -11.41
C ILE A 6 -41.35 2.32 -11.93
N VAL A 7 -40.46 3.29 -11.74
CA VAL A 7 -39.05 3.19 -12.17
C VAL A 7 -38.31 2.06 -11.44
N ILE A 8 -38.50 1.93 -10.12
CA ILE A 8 -37.90 0.84 -9.32
C ILE A 8 -38.44 -0.52 -9.76
N PHE A 9 -39.75 -0.64 -10.02
CA PHE A 9 -40.37 -1.87 -10.48
C PHE A 9 -39.87 -2.27 -11.89
N SER A 10 -39.71 -1.30 -12.80
CA SER A 10 -39.13 -1.53 -14.12
C SER A 10 -37.66 -1.96 -14.07
N LEU A 11 -36.86 -1.40 -13.14
CA LEU A 11 -35.47 -1.80 -12.93
C LEU A 11 -35.37 -3.23 -12.37
N LEU A 12 -36.23 -3.58 -11.40
CA LEU A 12 -36.34 -4.93 -10.85
C LEU A 12 -36.80 -5.95 -11.90
N CYS A 13 -37.76 -5.59 -12.76
CA CYS A 13 -38.17 -6.44 -13.88
C CYS A 13 -37.08 -6.58 -14.96
N ALA A 14 -36.24 -5.55 -15.18
CA ALA A 14 -35.09 -5.65 -16.09
C ALA A 14 -33.99 -6.57 -15.52
N ILE A 15 -33.70 -6.47 -14.22
CA ILE A 15 -32.76 -7.35 -13.51
C ILE A 15 -33.29 -8.79 -13.51
N LEU A 16 -34.57 -9.00 -13.19
CA LEU A 16 -35.23 -10.32 -13.24
C LEU A 16 -35.32 -10.87 -14.68
N GLY A 17 -35.53 -10.01 -15.67
CA GLY A 17 -35.54 -10.39 -17.09
C GLY A 17 -34.18 -10.87 -17.59
N LEU A 18 -33.09 -10.28 -17.11
CA LEU A 18 -31.72 -10.75 -17.35
C LEU A 18 -31.45 -12.11 -16.64
N SER A 19 -32.13 -12.40 -15.54
CA SER A 19 -32.03 -13.69 -14.83
C SER A 19 -32.86 -14.81 -15.48
N ILE A 20 -33.95 -14.47 -16.17
CA ILE A 20 -34.89 -15.43 -16.80
C ILE A 20 -34.42 -15.85 -18.20
N THR A 21 -33.63 -15.03 -18.90
CA THR A 21 -33.12 -15.31 -20.25
C THR A 21 -31.88 -16.22 -20.30
N GLY A 22 -31.46 -16.81 -19.18
CA GLY A 22 -30.33 -17.77 -19.11
C GLY A 22 -28.94 -17.12 -19.22
N CYS A 23 -28.87 -15.84 -19.58
CA CYS A 23 -27.61 -15.11 -19.77
C CYS A 23 -26.84 -14.83 -18.47
N GLY A 24 -27.50 -14.85 -17.30
CA GLY A 24 -26.89 -14.56 -16.00
C GLY A 24 -26.83 -15.74 -15.01
N ARG A 25 -27.11 -16.98 -15.46
CA ARG A 25 -27.16 -18.16 -14.58
C ARG A 25 -25.82 -18.88 -14.50
N ALA A 26 -25.64 -19.65 -13.42
CA ALA A 26 -24.46 -20.47 -13.19
C ALA A 26 -24.21 -21.47 -14.33
N ASP A 27 -25.26 -22.07 -14.88
CA ASP A 27 -25.25 -23.07 -15.95
C ASP A 27 -25.32 -22.45 -17.37
N GLY A 28 -25.34 -21.11 -17.47
CA GLY A 28 -25.39 -20.40 -18.75
C GLY A 28 -24.19 -20.69 -19.65
N SER A 29 -24.36 -20.47 -20.96
CA SER A 29 -23.29 -20.70 -21.96
C SER A 29 -21.99 -19.94 -21.63
N VAL A 30 -20.84 -20.55 -21.83
CA VAL A 30 -19.54 -19.85 -21.77
C VAL A 30 -19.02 -19.63 -23.18
N ALA A 31 -17.93 -18.87 -23.33
CA ALA A 31 -17.27 -18.70 -24.62
C ALA A 31 -17.00 -20.05 -25.29
N SER A 32 -17.42 -20.17 -26.54
CA SER A 32 -17.22 -21.35 -27.37
C SER A 32 -15.75 -21.54 -27.72
N LYS A 33 -15.40 -22.75 -28.14
CA LYS A 33 -14.05 -23.09 -28.62
C LYS A 33 -13.51 -22.09 -29.65
N ASN A 34 -14.30 -21.70 -30.64
CA ASN A 34 -13.85 -20.76 -31.69
C ASN A 34 -13.62 -19.36 -31.13
N GLU A 35 -14.47 -18.91 -30.20
CA GLU A 35 -14.27 -17.62 -29.52
C GLU A 35 -13.00 -17.63 -28.67
N VAL A 36 -12.72 -18.73 -27.96
CA VAL A 36 -11.50 -18.88 -27.17
C VAL A 36 -10.26 -18.94 -28.07
N ILE A 37 -10.29 -19.66 -29.20
CA ILE A 37 -9.19 -19.67 -30.18
C ILE A 37 -8.94 -18.25 -30.72
N ASN A 38 -9.99 -17.51 -31.08
CA ASN A 38 -9.86 -16.13 -31.55
C ASN A 38 -9.34 -15.19 -30.45
N TYR A 39 -9.74 -15.42 -29.20
CA TYR A 39 -9.22 -14.68 -28.06
C TYR A 39 -7.71 -14.91 -27.91
N VAL A 40 -7.23 -16.16 -27.96
CA VAL A 40 -5.79 -16.48 -27.87
C VAL A 40 -5.02 -15.81 -28.99
N LYS A 41 -5.46 -15.94 -30.24
CA LYS A 41 -4.82 -15.28 -31.40
C LYS A 41 -4.72 -13.76 -31.29
N LYS A 42 -5.61 -13.14 -30.52
CA LYS A 42 -5.64 -11.68 -30.34
C LYS A 42 -4.77 -11.21 -29.17
N ASN A 43 -4.64 -12.02 -28.11
CA ASN A 43 -4.07 -11.60 -26.83
C ASN A 43 -2.78 -12.32 -26.45
N VAL A 44 -2.41 -13.39 -27.17
CA VAL A 44 -1.12 -14.05 -27.05
C VAL A 44 -0.33 -13.72 -28.31
N SER A 45 0.91 -13.28 -28.13
CA SER A 45 1.74 -12.73 -29.19
C SER A 45 2.42 -13.79 -30.07
N GLU A 46 2.52 -15.02 -29.58
CA GLU A 46 3.08 -16.14 -30.32
C GLU A 46 2.00 -17.11 -30.83
N ASP A 47 2.35 -17.87 -31.88
CA ASP A 47 1.48 -18.88 -32.44
C ASP A 47 1.30 -20.05 -31.46
N CYS A 48 0.03 -20.41 -31.23
CA CYS A 48 -0.37 -21.43 -30.28
C CYS A 48 -1.43 -22.37 -30.85
N SER A 49 -1.25 -23.66 -30.59
CA SER A 49 -2.19 -24.71 -30.99
C SER A 49 -3.03 -25.20 -29.80
N LEU A 50 -4.35 -25.34 -30.01
CA LEU A 50 -5.22 -25.98 -29.01
C LEU A 50 -4.96 -27.49 -28.99
N VAL A 51 -4.52 -28.01 -27.85
CA VAL A 51 -4.17 -29.43 -27.69
C VAL A 51 -5.18 -30.22 -26.85
N LYS A 52 -5.95 -29.55 -25.99
CA LYS A 52 -6.92 -30.22 -25.11
C LYS A 52 -8.10 -29.32 -24.77
N GLU A 53 -9.26 -29.94 -24.59
CA GLU A 53 -10.47 -29.31 -24.09
C GLU A 53 -11.05 -30.20 -22.98
N LYS A 54 -11.45 -29.60 -21.86
CA LYS A 54 -12.05 -30.30 -20.73
C LYS A 54 -13.12 -29.44 -20.07
N VAL A 55 -14.33 -29.98 -19.95
CA VAL A 55 -15.35 -29.41 -19.08
C VAL A 55 -15.00 -29.76 -17.63
N LEU A 56 -14.78 -28.75 -16.79
CA LEU A 56 -14.45 -28.93 -15.37
C LEU A 56 -15.70 -28.93 -14.48
N SER A 57 -16.71 -28.13 -14.83
CA SER A 57 -17.95 -28.01 -14.07
C SER A 57 -19.08 -27.56 -15.00
N GLU A 58 -20.30 -28.04 -14.74
CA GLU A 58 -21.51 -27.64 -15.47
C GLU A 58 -22.28 -26.52 -14.74
N SER A 59 -22.07 -26.33 -13.43
CA SER A 59 -22.73 -25.27 -12.65
C SER A 59 -21.93 -24.91 -11.37
N PRO A 60 -21.28 -23.72 -11.32
CA PRO A 60 -21.12 -22.79 -12.43
C PRO A 60 -20.33 -23.43 -13.57
N ARG A 61 -20.75 -23.14 -14.81
CA ARG A 61 -20.15 -23.72 -16.01
C ARG A 61 -18.72 -23.23 -16.17
N LYS A 62 -17.80 -24.17 -16.35
CA LYS A 62 -16.36 -23.94 -16.49
C LYS A 62 -15.76 -24.92 -17.49
N VAL A 63 -15.18 -24.40 -18.56
CA VAL A 63 -14.48 -25.18 -19.60
C VAL A 63 -13.04 -24.69 -19.68
N VAL A 64 -12.10 -25.62 -19.66
CA VAL A 64 -10.67 -25.35 -19.79
C VAL A 64 -10.18 -25.81 -21.15
N TYR A 65 -9.49 -24.91 -21.83
CA TYR A 65 -8.84 -25.12 -23.11
C TYR A 65 -7.33 -25.03 -22.88
N THR A 66 -6.59 -26.12 -23.12
CA THR A 66 -5.13 -26.13 -23.01
C THR A 66 -4.54 -25.84 -24.38
N PHE A 67 -3.73 -24.80 -24.44
CA PHE A 67 -2.95 -24.41 -25.61
C PHE A 67 -1.49 -24.77 -25.41
N LYS A 68 -0.80 -25.02 -26.52
CA LYS A 68 0.64 -25.26 -26.56
C LYS A 68 1.28 -24.22 -27.47
N SER A 69 2.36 -23.59 -27.00
CA SER A 69 3.20 -22.74 -27.84
C SER A 69 3.81 -23.58 -28.97
N ASP A 70 3.68 -23.13 -30.21
CA ASP A 70 4.18 -23.87 -31.37
C ASP A 70 5.71 -23.81 -31.46
N ALA A 71 6.30 -22.68 -31.05
CA ALA A 71 7.75 -22.46 -31.09
C ALA A 71 8.49 -23.12 -29.92
N ARG A 72 7.91 -23.03 -28.70
CA ARG A 72 8.62 -23.36 -27.45
C ARG A 72 8.05 -24.58 -26.73
N GLY A 73 6.84 -24.99 -27.11
CA GLY A 73 6.27 -26.27 -26.68
C GLY A 73 5.77 -26.32 -25.24
N PHE A 74 5.78 -25.22 -24.49
CA PHE A 74 5.12 -25.16 -23.18
C PHE A 74 3.60 -25.06 -23.34
N GLU A 75 2.88 -25.51 -22.32
CA GLU A 75 1.42 -25.51 -22.30
C GLU A 75 0.90 -24.45 -21.32
N PHE A 76 -0.25 -23.87 -21.65
CA PHE A 76 -0.99 -22.95 -20.78
C PHE A 76 -2.49 -23.16 -20.92
N GLU A 77 -3.25 -22.72 -19.91
CA GLU A 77 -4.70 -22.88 -19.87
C GLU A 77 -5.42 -21.57 -20.17
N VAL A 78 -6.53 -21.67 -20.89
CA VAL A 78 -7.51 -20.60 -21.05
C VAL A 78 -8.86 -21.12 -20.58
N VAL A 79 -9.46 -20.41 -19.63
CA VAL A 79 -10.65 -20.84 -18.92
C VAL A 79 -11.84 -19.98 -19.35
N ALA A 80 -12.83 -20.59 -20.00
CA ALA A 80 -14.12 -19.97 -20.22
C ALA A 80 -15.08 -20.37 -19.09
N GLN A 81 -15.55 -19.40 -18.31
CA GLN A 81 -16.35 -19.70 -17.11
C GLN A 81 -17.44 -18.68 -16.81
N ARG A 82 -18.39 -19.12 -15.98
CA ARG A 82 -19.38 -18.29 -15.33
C ARG A 82 -18.84 -17.79 -13.98
N TRP A 83 -18.49 -16.52 -13.92
CA TRP A 83 -17.94 -15.88 -12.72
C TRP A 83 -19.05 -15.31 -11.83
N PRO A 84 -19.12 -15.68 -10.54
CA PRO A 84 -20.15 -15.16 -9.65
C PRO A 84 -19.87 -13.71 -9.27
N HIS A 85 -20.88 -12.84 -9.39
CA HIS A 85 -20.88 -11.48 -8.86
C HIS A 85 -21.86 -11.38 -7.71
N GLY A 86 -21.40 -10.86 -6.58
CA GLY A 86 -22.14 -10.91 -5.32
C GLY A 86 -21.58 -9.97 -4.27
N TRP A 87 -22.27 -9.88 -3.13
CA TRP A 87 -21.76 -9.23 -1.93
C TRP A 87 -21.92 -10.17 -0.74
N PHE A 88 -20.83 -10.36 0.02
CA PHE A 88 -20.72 -11.40 1.05
C PHE A 88 -21.01 -12.79 0.44
N ASP A 89 -21.91 -13.56 1.04
CA ASP A 89 -22.25 -14.92 0.61
C ASP A 89 -23.35 -14.97 -0.46
N ALA A 90 -23.92 -13.81 -0.85
CA ALA A 90 -25.00 -13.75 -1.82
C ALA A 90 -24.47 -13.54 -3.24
N VAL A 91 -24.73 -14.49 -4.15
CA VAL A 91 -24.47 -14.34 -5.59
C VAL A 91 -25.70 -13.72 -6.27
N PHE A 92 -25.51 -12.57 -6.90
CA PHE A 92 -26.58 -11.85 -7.62
C PHE A 92 -26.72 -12.32 -9.07
N TYR A 93 -25.60 -12.56 -9.77
CA TYR A 93 -25.60 -13.08 -11.14
C TYR A 93 -24.24 -13.70 -11.50
N TYR A 94 -24.19 -14.36 -12.65
CA TYR A 94 -22.98 -14.91 -13.23
C TYR A 94 -22.62 -14.26 -14.56
N GLU A 95 -21.43 -13.67 -14.66
CA GLU A 95 -20.88 -13.08 -15.88
C GLU A 95 -20.07 -14.13 -16.67
N PRO A 96 -20.21 -14.24 -18.01
CA PRO A 96 -19.32 -15.05 -18.80
C PRO A 96 -17.96 -14.34 -18.96
N ILE A 97 -16.89 -14.96 -18.49
CA ILE A 97 -15.52 -14.43 -18.63
C ILE A 97 -14.58 -15.45 -19.28
N ILE A 98 -13.52 -14.94 -19.89
CA ILE A 98 -12.35 -15.71 -20.34
C ILE A 98 -11.18 -15.30 -19.46
N VAL A 99 -10.56 -16.27 -18.79
CA VAL A 99 -9.34 -16.09 -18.00
C VAL A 99 -8.18 -16.74 -18.74
N ASN A 100 -7.13 -15.97 -19.00
CA ASN A 100 -5.95 -16.43 -19.71
C ASN A 100 -4.81 -16.71 -18.71
N HIS A 101 -4.27 -17.92 -18.70
CA HIS A 101 -3.13 -18.30 -17.86
C HIS A 101 -1.83 -18.43 -18.66
N TYR A 102 -1.70 -17.74 -19.81
CA TYR A 102 -0.49 -17.73 -20.62
C TYR A 102 0.77 -17.38 -19.82
N SER A 103 0.75 -16.30 -19.01
CA SER A 103 1.90 -15.93 -18.18
C SER A 103 2.24 -16.97 -17.12
N ILE A 104 1.26 -17.71 -16.58
CA ILE A 104 1.53 -18.81 -15.64
C ILE A 104 2.26 -19.96 -16.34
N GLY A 105 1.79 -20.39 -17.51
CA GLY A 105 2.48 -21.42 -18.30
C GLY A 105 3.88 -20.97 -18.74
N LEU A 106 4.02 -19.70 -19.07
CA LEU A 106 5.30 -19.08 -19.38
C LEU A 106 6.27 -19.10 -18.20
N HIS A 107 5.81 -18.74 -16.99
CA HIS A 107 6.66 -18.78 -15.80
C HIS A 107 7.14 -20.21 -15.53
N HIS A 108 6.26 -21.21 -15.65
CA HIS A 108 6.64 -22.61 -15.52
C HIS A 108 7.68 -23.08 -16.54
N TYR A 109 7.69 -22.52 -17.74
CA TYR A 109 8.73 -22.78 -18.73
C TYR A 109 10.12 -22.31 -18.26
N TYR A 110 10.19 -21.25 -17.45
CA TYR A 110 11.44 -20.71 -16.91
C TYR A 110 11.84 -21.27 -15.54
N ASP A 111 10.94 -21.93 -14.82
CA ASP A 111 11.15 -22.35 -13.42
C ASP A 111 12.48 -23.05 -13.17
N GLU A 112 12.83 -24.06 -13.99
CA GLU A 112 14.08 -24.82 -13.82
C GLU A 112 15.32 -23.90 -13.85
N ARG A 113 15.39 -23.02 -14.86
CA ARG A 113 16.50 -22.08 -15.04
C ARG A 113 16.55 -21.04 -13.93
N MET A 114 15.39 -20.59 -13.45
CA MET A 114 15.30 -19.64 -12.34
C MET A 114 15.71 -20.28 -11.01
N TYR A 115 15.32 -21.53 -10.76
CA TYR A 115 15.75 -22.29 -9.59
C TYR A 115 17.27 -22.53 -9.60
N GLU A 116 17.88 -22.80 -10.75
CA GLU A 116 19.35 -22.93 -10.86
C GLU A 116 20.07 -21.62 -10.52
N VAL A 117 19.52 -20.48 -10.95
CA VAL A 117 20.12 -19.16 -10.72
C VAL A 117 20.06 -18.74 -9.25
N PHE A 118 18.90 -18.87 -8.62
CA PHE A 118 18.75 -18.46 -7.23
C PHE A 118 19.26 -19.53 -6.25
N GLY A 119 19.20 -20.82 -6.60
CA GLY A 119 19.79 -21.93 -5.85
C GLY A 119 19.54 -21.85 -4.34
N ASP A 120 20.63 -21.87 -3.57
CA ASP A 120 20.62 -21.82 -2.10
C ASP A 120 20.18 -20.45 -1.51
N LEU A 121 19.97 -19.42 -2.33
CA LEU A 121 19.51 -18.10 -1.87
C LEU A 121 18.00 -18.06 -1.58
N LEU A 122 17.24 -19.02 -2.11
CA LEU A 122 15.80 -19.11 -1.88
C LEU A 122 15.50 -19.81 -0.56
N GLU A 123 14.64 -19.19 0.25
CA GLU A 123 14.01 -19.90 1.35
C GLU A 123 13.00 -20.92 0.80
N PRO A 124 13.17 -22.24 1.04
CA PRO A 124 12.37 -23.28 0.39
C PRO A 124 10.87 -23.23 0.68
N LYS A 125 10.46 -22.59 1.79
CA LYS A 125 9.06 -22.56 2.21
C LYS A 125 8.26 -21.41 1.62
N ASN A 126 8.92 -20.28 1.36
CA ASN A 126 8.23 -19.02 1.08
C ASN A 126 8.80 -18.25 -0.12
N MET A 127 9.85 -18.76 -0.77
CA MET A 127 10.52 -18.14 -1.93
C MET A 127 11.04 -16.71 -1.69
N TYR A 128 11.31 -16.36 -0.43
CA TYR A 128 12.00 -15.11 -0.08
C TYR A 128 13.50 -15.25 -0.30
N LEU A 129 14.15 -14.12 -0.61
CA LEU A 129 15.60 -14.02 -0.78
C LEU A 129 16.18 -13.40 0.49
N TYR A 130 17.03 -14.12 1.21
CA TYR A 130 17.59 -13.62 2.48
C TYR A 130 19.03 -13.16 2.32
N ILE A 131 19.34 -12.03 2.95
CA ILE A 131 20.70 -11.53 3.11
C ILE A 131 21.05 -11.41 4.59
N SER A 132 22.27 -11.80 4.91
CA SER A 132 22.84 -11.68 6.26
C SER A 132 24.21 -11.01 6.27
N SER A 133 24.77 -10.76 5.09
CA SER A 133 26.10 -10.22 4.91
C SER A 133 26.26 -9.51 3.57
N THR A 134 27.34 -8.74 3.40
CA THR A 134 27.73 -8.18 2.09
C THR A 134 27.97 -9.24 1.03
N LYS A 135 28.48 -10.42 1.41
CA LYS A 135 28.65 -11.55 0.48
C LYS A 135 27.32 -12.04 -0.08
N ASP A 136 26.26 -12.00 0.72
CA ASP A 136 24.93 -12.36 0.25
C ASP A 136 24.37 -11.30 -0.70
N ILE A 137 24.62 -10.01 -0.42
CA ILE A 137 24.29 -8.91 -1.36
C ILE A 137 24.99 -9.12 -2.70
N GLU A 138 26.27 -9.50 -2.71
CA GLU A 138 27.02 -9.77 -3.94
C GLU A 138 26.41 -10.92 -4.73
N LYS A 139 26.24 -12.09 -4.10
CA LYS A 139 25.64 -13.26 -4.75
C LYS A 139 24.24 -12.95 -5.28
N LEU A 140 23.42 -12.29 -4.48
CA LEU A 140 22.04 -11.97 -4.83
C LEU A 140 21.98 -10.98 -5.99
N SER A 141 22.88 -9.99 -6.02
CA SER A 141 22.95 -9.04 -7.14
C SER A 141 23.26 -9.73 -8.46
N THR A 142 24.23 -10.66 -8.48
CA THR A 142 24.55 -11.47 -9.66
C THR A 142 23.37 -12.36 -10.05
N ALA A 143 22.70 -13.01 -9.08
CA ALA A 143 21.53 -13.85 -9.35
C ALA A 143 20.37 -13.08 -9.96
N ILE A 144 20.04 -11.89 -9.44
CA ILE A 144 18.96 -11.03 -9.97
C ILE A 144 19.27 -10.55 -11.39
N VAL A 145 20.52 -10.15 -11.67
CA VAL A 145 20.93 -9.77 -13.03
C VAL A 145 20.79 -10.96 -13.97
N LYS A 146 21.29 -12.13 -13.56
CA LYS A 146 21.20 -13.36 -14.37
C LYS A 146 19.77 -13.79 -14.63
N ALA A 147 18.89 -13.70 -13.64
CA ALA A 147 17.46 -14.00 -13.78
C ALA A 147 16.78 -13.04 -14.77
N ASN A 148 17.11 -11.75 -14.71
CA ASN A 148 16.61 -10.79 -15.69
C ASN A 148 17.17 -11.02 -17.10
N GLU A 149 18.44 -11.42 -17.24
CA GLU A 149 19.00 -11.82 -18.54
C GLU A 149 18.25 -13.00 -19.15
N ILE A 150 17.92 -14.01 -18.34
CA ILE A 150 17.13 -15.17 -18.77
C ILE A 150 15.73 -14.74 -19.20
N TYR A 151 15.04 -13.96 -18.37
CA TYR A 151 13.66 -13.55 -18.70
C TYR A 151 13.59 -12.53 -19.84
N ALA A 152 14.68 -11.82 -20.13
CA ALA A 152 14.77 -10.92 -21.28
C ALA A 152 14.68 -11.65 -22.63
N GLU A 153 14.87 -12.98 -22.68
CA GLU A 153 14.59 -13.80 -23.87
C GLU A 153 13.14 -13.66 -24.33
N GLU A 154 12.21 -13.33 -23.44
CA GLU A 154 10.81 -13.09 -23.80
C GLU A 154 10.60 -11.91 -24.73
N LYS A 155 11.58 -11.01 -24.88
CA LYS A 155 11.49 -9.88 -25.82
C LYS A 155 11.45 -10.31 -27.28
N GLU A 156 11.80 -11.57 -27.58
CA GLU A 156 11.58 -12.16 -28.91
C GLU A 156 10.08 -12.34 -29.22
N TYR A 157 9.27 -12.61 -28.19
CA TYR A 157 7.85 -12.97 -28.34
C TYR A 157 6.91 -11.89 -27.81
N ASN A 158 7.31 -11.13 -26.79
CA ASN A 158 6.46 -10.25 -26.02
C ASN A 158 7.01 -8.81 -25.98
N THR A 159 6.11 -7.84 -25.74
CA THR A 159 6.51 -6.43 -25.60
C THR A 159 7.07 -6.13 -24.21
N ASP A 160 7.86 -5.07 -24.07
CA ASP A 160 8.34 -4.60 -22.75
C ASP A 160 7.18 -4.29 -21.79
N ALA A 161 6.03 -3.83 -22.29
CA ALA A 161 4.85 -3.57 -21.47
C ALA A 161 4.28 -4.87 -20.89
N PHE A 162 4.19 -5.92 -21.71
CA PHE A 162 3.76 -7.24 -21.24
C PHE A 162 4.65 -7.76 -20.11
N LEU A 163 5.98 -7.63 -20.25
CA LEU A 163 6.91 -8.13 -19.23
C LEU A 163 6.84 -7.36 -17.91
N LYS A 164 6.62 -6.04 -17.97
CA LYS A 164 6.40 -5.22 -16.76
C LYS A 164 5.10 -5.57 -16.05
N GLU A 165 4.04 -5.89 -16.80
CA GLU A 165 2.75 -6.31 -16.24
C GLU A 165 2.77 -7.78 -15.77
N ASN A 166 3.66 -8.59 -16.32
CA ASN A 166 3.82 -10.02 -16.03
C ASN A 166 5.29 -10.34 -15.72
N PRO A 167 5.87 -9.80 -14.62
CA PRO A 167 7.18 -10.21 -14.19
C PRO A 167 7.15 -11.68 -13.81
N TYR A 168 8.23 -12.42 -14.09
CA TYR A 168 8.36 -13.83 -13.68
C TYR A 168 8.07 -13.97 -12.18
N CYS A 169 8.73 -13.13 -11.38
CA CYS A 169 8.44 -12.97 -9.97
C CYS A 169 8.88 -11.59 -9.47
N HIS A 170 8.53 -11.29 -8.22
CA HIS A 170 9.14 -10.20 -7.47
C HIS A 170 10.11 -10.81 -6.45
N GLY A 171 11.40 -10.49 -6.58
CA GLY A 171 12.42 -10.84 -5.61
C GLY A 171 12.22 -10.03 -4.34
N TYR A 172 11.54 -10.64 -3.36
CA TYR A 172 11.32 -10.06 -2.04
C TYR A 172 12.54 -10.32 -1.16
N VAL A 173 13.40 -9.30 -1.03
CA VAL A 173 14.66 -9.40 -0.30
C VAL A 173 14.48 -9.03 1.16
N ARG A 174 14.95 -9.88 2.06
CA ARG A 174 14.82 -9.73 3.51
C ARG A 174 16.14 -9.88 4.23
N ALA A 175 16.27 -9.21 5.37
CA ALA A 175 17.34 -9.46 6.32
C ALA A 175 16.75 -9.90 7.65
N ASN A 176 17.38 -10.89 8.29
CA ASN A 176 16.96 -11.34 9.61
C ASN A 176 17.40 -10.33 10.67
N THR A 177 16.51 -10.09 11.64
CA THR A 177 16.81 -9.41 12.90
C THR A 177 16.86 -10.45 14.03
N GLU A 178 17.20 -10.03 15.25
CA GLU A 178 17.28 -10.95 16.39
C GLU A 178 15.98 -11.74 16.64
N ASN A 179 14.81 -11.13 16.35
CA ASN A 179 13.49 -11.71 16.67
C ASN A 179 12.52 -11.75 15.47
N SER A 180 12.93 -11.30 14.28
CA SER A 180 12.05 -11.18 13.11
C SER A 180 12.86 -11.01 11.81
N PHE A 181 12.29 -10.32 10.82
CA PHE A 181 12.93 -9.90 9.59
C PHE A 181 12.50 -8.48 9.22
N VAL A 182 13.31 -7.82 8.40
CA VAL A 182 12.97 -6.55 7.73
C VAL A 182 12.99 -6.74 6.22
N ASN A 183 12.11 -6.01 5.51
CA ASN A 183 12.06 -6.04 4.05
C ASN A 183 13.02 -5.01 3.49
N ILE A 184 14.07 -5.48 2.80
CA ILE A 184 15.14 -4.63 2.26
C ILE A 184 14.73 -3.99 0.94
N ALA A 185 14.20 -4.81 0.03
CA ALA A 185 13.83 -4.38 -1.31
C ALA A 185 12.83 -5.37 -1.92
N THR A 186 12.06 -4.88 -2.89
CA THR A 186 11.29 -5.70 -3.81
C THR A 186 11.78 -5.39 -5.21
N ILE A 187 12.35 -6.39 -5.90
CA ILE A 187 12.96 -6.19 -7.22
C ILE A 187 12.23 -7.10 -8.23
N PRO A 188 11.57 -6.54 -9.26
CA PRO A 188 10.93 -7.36 -10.28
C PRO A 188 11.97 -8.10 -11.14
N ILE A 189 11.65 -9.33 -11.51
CA ILE A 189 12.33 -10.08 -12.56
C ILE A 189 11.46 -9.98 -13.82
N ASP A 190 11.63 -8.90 -14.57
CA ASP A 190 10.79 -8.50 -15.70
C ASP A 190 11.57 -8.40 -17.03
N GLY A 191 12.81 -8.89 -17.06
CA GLY A 191 13.65 -8.84 -18.24
C GLY A 191 14.27 -7.45 -18.48
N THR A 192 14.15 -6.55 -17.51
CA THR A 192 14.87 -5.27 -17.53
C THR A 192 16.37 -5.51 -17.32
N THR A 193 17.17 -4.84 -18.14
CA THR A 193 18.63 -4.91 -18.02
C THR A 193 19.08 -4.06 -16.83
N TYR A 194 19.44 -4.74 -15.75
CA TYR A 194 20.13 -4.15 -14.60
C TYR A 194 21.61 -4.52 -14.63
N THR A 195 22.47 -3.61 -14.23
CA THR A 195 23.86 -3.94 -13.90
C THR A 195 23.93 -4.46 -12.47
N GLU A 196 24.93 -5.30 -12.16
CA GLU A 196 25.16 -5.75 -10.77
C GLU A 196 25.36 -4.55 -9.83
N ALA A 197 26.04 -3.51 -10.30
CA ALA A 197 26.27 -2.29 -9.52
C ALA A 197 24.95 -1.60 -9.13
N GLN A 198 23.97 -1.54 -10.03
CA GLN A 198 22.64 -0.97 -9.73
C GLN A 198 21.89 -1.81 -8.71
N ILE A 199 21.89 -3.14 -8.84
CA ILE A 199 21.22 -4.01 -7.85
C ILE A 199 21.93 -3.92 -6.49
N LYS A 200 23.27 -3.92 -6.46
CA LYS A 200 24.04 -3.71 -5.23
C LYS A 200 23.66 -2.39 -4.58
N ASP A 201 23.63 -1.28 -5.32
CA ASP A 201 23.26 0.03 -4.79
C ASP A 201 21.86 0.04 -4.17
N ILE A 202 20.86 -0.58 -4.82
CA ILE A 202 19.50 -0.74 -4.26
C ILE A 202 19.54 -1.49 -2.92
N LEU A 203 20.22 -2.63 -2.88
CA LEU A 203 20.31 -3.47 -1.68
C LEU A 203 21.10 -2.78 -0.56
N PHE A 204 22.21 -2.12 -0.87
CA PHE A 204 22.99 -1.34 0.09
C PHE A 204 22.19 -0.19 0.66
N LYS A 205 21.43 0.55 -0.15
CA LYS A 205 20.53 1.61 0.34
C LYS A 205 19.46 1.07 1.29
N GLY A 206 18.80 -0.02 0.92
CA GLY A 206 17.80 -0.68 1.77
C GLY A 206 18.38 -1.12 3.12
N VAL A 207 19.51 -1.83 3.10
CA VAL A 207 20.20 -2.24 4.34
C VAL A 207 20.64 -1.02 5.15
N SER A 208 21.17 0.00 4.51
CA SER A 208 21.66 1.21 5.19
C SER A 208 20.54 1.95 5.90
N GLN A 209 19.33 2.02 5.33
CA GLN A 209 18.18 2.59 6.02
C GLN A 209 17.83 1.79 7.29
N HIS A 210 17.81 0.46 7.21
CA HIS A 210 17.53 -0.38 8.39
C HIS A 210 18.67 -0.35 9.43
N VAL A 211 19.92 -0.15 9.02
CA VAL A 211 21.04 0.11 9.94
C VAL A 211 20.87 1.48 10.60
N LYS A 212 20.49 2.52 9.84
CA LYS A 212 20.21 3.86 10.35
C LYS A 212 19.07 3.84 11.38
N ASP A 213 18.04 3.04 11.12
CA ASP A 213 16.88 2.87 12.01
C ASP A 213 17.16 1.98 13.23
N GLY A 214 18.37 1.39 13.32
CA GLY A 214 18.78 0.51 14.42
C GLY A 214 18.17 -0.89 14.38
N GLU A 215 17.56 -1.28 13.26
CA GLU A 215 16.92 -2.59 13.08
C GLU A 215 17.92 -3.68 12.64
N LEU A 216 19.03 -3.27 12.01
CA LEU A 216 20.13 -4.14 11.62
C LEU A 216 21.46 -3.66 12.20
N SER A 217 22.36 -4.60 12.48
CA SER A 217 23.72 -4.28 12.87
C SER A 217 24.58 -3.97 11.64
N GLY A 218 25.17 -2.76 11.60
CA GLY A 218 26.09 -2.37 10.53
C GLY A 218 27.33 -3.28 10.42
N SER A 219 27.75 -3.93 11.51
CA SER A 219 28.92 -4.83 11.51
C SER A 219 28.77 -6.05 10.60
N ALA A 220 27.55 -6.49 10.32
CA ALA A 220 27.26 -7.58 9.39
C ALA A 220 27.39 -7.13 7.91
N PHE A 221 27.39 -5.82 7.66
CA PHE A 221 27.36 -5.24 6.33
C PHE A 221 28.45 -4.17 6.11
N PRO A 222 29.75 -4.53 6.09
CA PRO A 222 30.81 -3.54 5.90
C PRO A 222 30.62 -2.67 4.64
N GLY A 223 30.79 -1.36 4.76
CA GLY A 223 30.65 -0.40 3.66
C GLY A 223 29.31 0.35 3.62
N VAL A 224 28.31 -0.10 4.38
CA VAL A 224 27.03 0.62 4.56
C VAL A 224 27.19 1.97 5.22
N GLU A 225 28.27 2.18 5.99
CA GLU A 225 28.52 3.41 6.74
C GLU A 225 28.60 4.65 5.84
N SER A 226 29.07 4.47 4.60
CA SER A 226 29.12 5.54 3.60
C SER A 226 27.72 5.99 3.14
N TYR A 227 26.74 5.08 3.15
CA TYR A 227 25.36 5.37 2.78
C TYR A 227 24.58 5.96 3.95
N THR A 228 24.80 5.46 5.17
CA THR A 228 24.06 5.90 6.37
C THR A 228 24.29 7.36 6.74
N GLN A 229 25.44 7.93 6.40
CA GLN A 229 25.77 9.34 6.69
C GLN A 229 24.80 10.34 6.06
N SER A 230 24.21 9.99 4.92
CA SER A 230 23.26 10.83 4.20
C SER A 230 21.79 10.54 4.54
N LEU A 231 21.54 9.53 5.38
CA LEU A 231 20.20 9.08 5.72
C LEU A 231 19.73 9.65 7.06
N HIS A 232 18.43 9.90 7.11
CA HIS A 232 17.69 10.22 8.32
C HIS A 232 17.03 8.96 8.89
N VAL A 233 16.79 8.94 10.20
CA VAL A 233 16.00 7.87 10.83
C VAL A 233 14.56 7.95 10.30
N THR A 234 14.02 6.84 9.80
CA THR A 234 12.68 6.78 9.19
C THR A 234 11.60 7.25 10.15
N THR A 235 11.66 6.80 11.40
CA THR A 235 10.67 7.14 12.44
C THR A 235 11.36 7.51 13.75
N LEU A 236 11.15 8.76 14.21
CA LEU A 236 11.43 9.16 15.58
C LEU A 236 10.27 8.68 16.44
N LYS A 237 10.53 7.71 17.32
CA LYS A 237 9.50 7.02 18.12
C LYS A 237 9.13 7.78 19.39
N ASN A 238 9.92 8.78 19.77
CA ASN A 238 9.74 9.52 21.00
C ASN A 238 9.51 11.02 20.72
N MET A 239 8.56 11.60 21.45
CA MET A 239 8.30 13.03 21.48
C MET A 239 8.42 13.53 22.90
N TYR A 240 9.13 14.64 23.07
CA TYR A 240 9.24 15.36 24.34
C TYR A 240 8.76 16.80 24.16
N ILE A 241 8.05 17.34 25.13
CA ILE A 241 7.67 18.76 25.19
C ILE A 241 8.13 19.30 26.54
N ASN A 242 8.94 20.37 26.52
CA ASN A 242 9.52 20.99 27.72
C ASN A 242 10.24 19.98 28.64
N GLY A 243 10.87 18.97 28.05
CA GLY A 243 11.60 17.91 28.75
C GLY A 243 10.73 16.73 29.23
N GLU A 244 9.41 16.81 29.12
CA GLU A 244 8.50 15.72 29.48
C GLU A 244 8.15 14.87 28.26
N LYS A 245 8.21 13.54 28.42
CA LYS A 245 7.84 12.61 27.35
C LYS A 245 6.33 12.63 27.15
N ILE A 246 5.88 12.83 25.92
CA ILE A 246 4.46 12.74 25.57
C ILE A 246 4.14 11.28 25.28
N GLU A 247 3.41 10.66 26.20
CA GLU A 247 2.90 9.31 26.03
C GLU A 247 1.67 9.30 25.12
N SER A 248 1.52 8.24 24.35
CA SER A 248 0.33 8.02 23.54
C SER A 248 -0.91 7.91 24.42
N TYR A 249 -1.95 8.68 24.13
CA TYR A 249 -3.17 8.64 24.91
C TYR A 249 -3.88 7.28 24.81
N SER A 250 -4.27 6.75 25.97
CA SER A 250 -5.11 5.56 26.12
C SER A 250 -6.34 5.95 26.94
N SER A 251 -7.50 6.12 26.30
CA SER A 251 -8.75 6.21 27.07
C SER A 251 -9.09 4.83 27.66
N GLU A 252 -9.76 4.79 28.81
CA GLU A 252 -10.23 3.53 29.45
C GLU A 252 -11.11 2.66 28.51
N ASP A 253 -11.76 3.28 27.51
CA ASP A 253 -12.58 2.59 26.51
C ASP A 253 -11.78 1.96 25.35
N GLU A 254 -10.45 2.12 25.31
CA GLU A 254 -9.61 1.68 24.20
C GLU A 254 -8.78 0.43 24.50
N LYS A 255 -9.03 -0.64 23.74
CA LYS A 255 -8.24 -1.89 23.82
C LYS A 255 -6.79 -1.75 23.32
N LYS A 256 -6.46 -0.68 22.60
CA LYS A 256 -5.11 -0.39 22.11
C LYS A 256 -4.88 1.14 22.02
N PRO A 257 -3.78 1.66 22.58
CA PRO A 257 -3.42 3.07 22.45
C PRO A 257 -3.16 3.42 20.98
N LEU A 258 -3.59 4.62 20.57
CA LEU A 258 -3.22 5.18 19.27
C LEU A 258 -1.88 5.88 19.39
N ASN A 259 -0.90 5.42 18.62
CA ASN A 259 0.42 6.05 18.60
C ASN A 259 0.42 7.21 17.60
N TYR A 260 0.33 8.45 18.09
CA TYR A 260 0.55 9.69 17.32
C TYR A 260 1.82 10.43 17.76
N CYS A 261 2.48 9.97 18.83
CA CYS A 261 3.66 10.61 19.41
C CYS A 261 4.94 10.22 18.67
N TYR A 262 4.93 10.36 17.34
CA TYR A 262 6.07 10.02 16.49
C TYR A 262 6.23 11.04 15.36
N ALA A 263 7.44 11.10 14.81
CA ALA A 263 7.71 11.87 13.59
C ALA A 263 8.26 10.92 12.52
N LYS A 264 7.75 11.00 11.30
CA LYS A 264 8.22 10.19 10.17
C LYS A 264 8.98 11.06 9.18
N TYR A 265 10.17 10.65 8.79
CA TYR A 265 10.93 11.39 7.78
C TYR A 265 10.29 11.20 6.40
N ASP A 266 9.89 12.31 5.78
CA ASP A 266 9.47 12.33 4.39
C ASP A 266 10.65 12.72 3.50
N GLN A 267 11.14 11.74 2.73
CA GLN A 267 12.26 11.91 1.81
C GLN A 267 11.95 12.97 0.72
N ASN A 268 10.69 13.11 0.31
CA ASN A 268 10.30 14.06 -0.74
C ASN A 268 10.40 15.52 -0.26
N ASN A 269 9.93 15.79 0.95
CA ASN A 269 10.02 17.11 1.57
C ASN A 269 11.35 17.36 2.28
N GLN A 270 12.17 16.32 2.45
CA GLN A 270 13.39 16.35 3.26
C GLN A 270 13.15 16.86 4.69
N LYS A 271 11.99 16.50 5.27
CA LYS A 271 11.54 16.96 6.59
C LYS A 271 10.87 15.84 7.37
N TYR A 272 10.91 15.97 8.69
CA TYR A 272 10.08 15.17 9.56
C TYR A 272 8.62 15.65 9.51
N MET A 273 7.72 14.69 9.41
CA MET A 273 6.28 14.89 9.37
C MET A 273 5.67 14.44 10.69
N MET A 274 4.79 15.27 11.24
CA MET A 274 4.07 15.05 12.49
C MET A 274 2.64 14.64 12.18
N SER A 275 2.16 13.60 12.85
CA SER A 275 0.75 13.22 12.79
C SER A 275 -0.04 14.09 13.75
N ILE A 276 -1.01 14.82 13.22
CA ILE A 276 -2.01 15.55 13.99
C ILE A 276 -3.39 14.96 13.73
N ASP A 277 -4.19 14.90 14.79
CA ASP A 277 -5.63 14.86 14.64
C ASP A 277 -6.12 16.30 14.72
N LEU A 278 -6.75 16.79 13.67
CA LEU A 278 -7.25 18.16 13.69
C LEU A 278 -8.51 18.34 14.57
N GLY A 279 -8.76 17.46 15.55
CA GLY A 279 -9.86 17.68 16.49
C GLY A 279 -11.21 17.03 16.09
N PHE A 280 -11.25 16.21 15.06
CA PHE A 280 -12.50 16.05 14.31
C PHE A 280 -13.01 14.60 14.23
N VAL A 281 -13.90 14.27 15.17
CA VAL A 281 -14.60 12.98 15.20
C VAL A 281 -15.67 12.96 14.13
N VAL A 282 -15.66 11.94 13.27
CA VAL A 282 -16.76 11.77 12.32
C VAL A 282 -17.27 10.32 12.29
N SER A 283 -18.39 10.12 12.99
CA SER A 283 -19.27 8.93 13.11
C SER A 283 -19.15 8.03 14.36
N ARG A 284 -20.24 7.28 14.64
CA ARG A 284 -20.35 6.24 15.68
C ARG A 284 -19.30 5.15 15.45
N GLY A 285 -18.11 5.34 16.01
CA GLY A 285 -16.96 4.43 15.85
C GLY A 285 -15.62 5.15 15.77
N CYS A 286 -15.62 6.46 15.51
CA CYS A 286 -14.41 7.27 15.53
C CYS A 286 -14.12 7.76 16.96
N LYS A 287 -12.83 7.71 17.32
CA LYS A 287 -12.28 8.00 18.64
C LYS A 287 -12.06 9.52 18.83
N LYS A 288 -11.87 9.97 20.08
CA LYS A 288 -11.59 11.39 20.40
C LYS A 288 -10.31 11.85 19.69
N PRO A 289 -10.17 13.14 19.33
CA PRO A 289 -8.86 13.69 19.00
C PRO A 289 -7.96 13.72 20.25
N TYR A 290 -6.70 13.34 20.08
CA TYR A 290 -5.73 13.08 21.13
C TYR A 290 -4.47 13.97 21.02
N CYS A 291 -3.99 14.26 19.81
CA CYS A 291 -2.76 15.02 19.60
C CYS A 291 -2.87 16.48 20.05
N ILE A 292 -3.79 17.27 19.47
CA ILE A 292 -3.91 18.70 19.80
C ILE A 292 -4.16 18.91 21.30
N PRO A 293 -5.14 18.24 21.95
CA PRO A 293 -5.37 18.44 23.37
C PRO A 293 -4.17 18.05 24.25
N SER A 294 -3.45 16.96 23.91
CA SER A 294 -2.26 16.55 24.67
C SER A 294 -1.12 17.55 24.56
N VAL A 295 -0.86 18.07 23.37
CA VAL A 295 0.20 19.06 23.13
C VAL A 295 -0.14 20.37 23.83
N VAL A 296 -1.38 20.86 23.66
CA VAL A 296 -1.86 22.09 24.32
C VAL A 296 -1.76 21.97 25.84
N ALA A 297 -2.17 20.85 26.42
CA ALA A 297 -2.04 20.61 27.85
C ALA A 297 -0.57 20.60 28.31
N ALA A 298 0.32 19.97 27.54
CA ALA A 298 1.76 19.89 27.86
C ALA A 298 2.47 21.25 27.82
N VAL A 299 1.96 22.20 27.04
CA VAL A 299 2.47 23.59 27.01
C VAL A 299 1.72 24.54 27.96
N GLY A 300 0.80 24.02 28.79
CA GLY A 300 0.05 24.80 29.77
C GLY A 300 -1.10 25.63 29.18
N GLY A 301 -1.58 25.28 28.00
CA GLY A 301 -2.71 25.92 27.33
C GLY A 301 -4.07 25.30 27.65
N GLU A 302 -5.12 25.87 27.04
CA GLU A 302 -6.49 25.36 27.13
C GLU A 302 -7.01 25.01 25.73
N CYS A 303 -7.72 23.88 25.60
CA CYS A 303 -8.27 23.41 24.33
C CYS A 303 -9.78 23.20 24.45
N SER A 304 -10.51 23.68 23.44
CA SER A 304 -11.94 23.49 23.28
C SER A 304 -12.23 22.92 21.89
N ILE A 305 -13.07 21.89 21.82
CA ILE A 305 -13.49 21.29 20.55
C ILE A 305 -15.00 21.48 20.41
N PRO A 306 -15.45 22.60 19.82
CA PRO A 306 -16.88 22.92 19.70
C PRO A 306 -17.68 21.90 18.87
N SER A 307 -17.05 21.25 17.90
CA SER A 307 -17.71 20.36 16.94
C SER A 307 -17.26 18.90 17.13
N TYR A 308 -17.88 18.19 18.09
CA TYR A 308 -17.46 16.84 18.48
C TYR A 308 -18.21 15.69 17.78
N ARG A 309 -19.34 15.96 17.10
CA ARG A 309 -20.14 14.95 16.41
C ARG A 309 -20.90 15.54 15.23
N SER A 310 -20.60 15.13 14.00
CA SER A 310 -21.63 15.05 12.97
C SER A 310 -21.64 13.64 12.40
N ASP A 311 -22.75 12.95 12.59
CA ASP A 311 -23.15 11.81 11.75
C ASP A 311 -23.72 12.29 10.40
N GLU A 312 -23.83 13.61 10.23
CA GLU A 312 -24.19 14.29 9.01
C GLU A 312 -22.94 14.59 8.17
N TYR A 313 -23.00 14.18 6.90
CA TYR A 313 -22.00 14.50 5.87
C TYR A 313 -22.70 15.13 4.66
N PRO A 314 -22.09 16.12 4.01
CA PRO A 314 -20.81 16.75 4.39
C PRO A 314 -20.93 17.66 5.62
N THR A 315 -19.81 17.95 6.28
CA THR A 315 -19.75 18.77 7.51
C THR A 315 -18.52 19.66 7.58
N TYR A 316 -18.59 20.72 8.38
CA TYR A 316 -17.44 21.53 8.76
C TYR A 316 -17.22 21.39 10.26
N LEU A 317 -16.02 20.98 10.64
CA LEU A 317 -15.66 20.82 12.04
C LEU A 317 -14.69 21.92 12.46
N LYS A 318 -14.80 22.36 13.72
CA LYS A 318 -14.02 23.45 14.31
C LYS A 318 -13.38 23.06 15.63
N GLY A 319 -12.14 23.49 15.84
CA GLY A 319 -11.35 23.31 17.05
C GLY A 319 -10.68 24.63 17.43
N GLU A 320 -10.54 24.90 18.72
CA GLU A 320 -9.99 26.15 19.25
C GLU A 320 -9.06 25.85 20.41
N TRP A 321 -7.92 26.53 20.50
CA TRP A 321 -7.04 26.42 21.66
C TRP A 321 -6.33 27.74 21.97
N THR A 322 -5.86 27.88 23.20
CA THR A 322 -5.10 29.03 23.67
C THR A 322 -3.81 28.59 24.33
N ILE A 323 -2.72 29.28 24.00
CA ILE A 323 -1.36 29.05 24.54
C ILE A 323 -0.75 30.44 24.74
N ASN A 324 -0.21 30.72 25.93
CA ASN A 324 0.46 32.01 26.24
C ASN A 324 -0.33 33.27 25.86
N GLY A 325 -1.67 33.22 25.92
CA GLY A 325 -2.54 34.35 25.59
C GLY A 325 -2.88 34.53 24.10
N HIS A 326 -2.28 33.72 23.23
CA HIS A 326 -2.64 33.62 21.81
C HIS A 326 -3.80 32.64 21.60
N LYS A 327 -4.64 32.89 20.60
CA LYS A 327 -5.77 32.01 20.24
C LYS A 327 -5.56 31.39 18.87
N TRP A 328 -5.69 30.07 18.78
CA TRP A 328 -5.77 29.33 17.53
C TRP A 328 -7.20 28.88 17.26
N GLU A 329 -7.58 28.94 16.00
CA GLU A 329 -8.84 28.43 15.49
C GLU A 329 -8.55 27.60 14.24
N ALA A 330 -8.98 26.34 14.24
CA ALA A 330 -8.86 25.43 13.11
C ALA A 330 -10.25 25.05 12.60
N SER A 331 -10.41 25.02 11.27
CA SER A 331 -11.60 24.49 10.61
C SER A 331 -11.21 23.61 9.44
N ILE A 332 -11.98 22.55 9.22
CA ILE A 332 -11.78 21.67 8.06
C ILE A 332 -13.14 21.17 7.57
N TYR A 333 -13.23 20.90 6.26
CA TYR A 333 -14.37 20.27 5.65
C TYR A 333 -14.20 18.76 5.63
N TYR A 334 -15.22 18.00 6.01
CA TYR A 334 -15.29 16.55 5.86
C TYR A 334 -16.43 16.15 4.94
N ASP A 335 -16.14 15.21 4.04
CA ASP A 335 -17.11 14.57 3.16
C ASP A 335 -16.91 13.05 3.17
N ARG A 336 -17.96 12.29 2.84
CA ARG A 336 -17.92 10.83 2.77
C ARG A 336 -18.41 10.28 1.42
N PRO A 337 -17.79 10.66 0.29
CA PRO A 337 -18.13 10.07 -0.99
C PRO A 337 -17.85 8.56 -0.96
N ASN A 338 -18.83 7.75 -1.38
CA ASN A 338 -18.69 6.28 -1.47
C ASN A 338 -18.28 5.57 -0.16
N GLN A 339 -18.71 6.10 1.00
CA GLN A 339 -18.34 5.58 2.34
C GLN A 339 -16.87 5.76 2.73
N VAL A 340 -16.07 6.46 1.93
CA VAL A 340 -14.68 6.81 2.25
C VAL A 340 -14.66 8.19 2.88
N LEU A 341 -14.09 8.33 4.08
CA LEU A 341 -13.95 9.63 4.74
C LEU A 341 -12.84 10.44 4.05
N THR A 342 -13.19 11.63 3.59
CA THR A 342 -12.29 12.59 2.95
C THR A 342 -12.38 13.93 3.68
N TYR A 343 -11.33 14.74 3.62
CA TYR A 343 -11.36 16.10 4.13
C TYR A 343 -10.56 17.07 3.25
N SER A 344 -11.00 18.32 3.22
CA SER A 344 -10.38 19.42 2.46
C SER A 344 -10.50 20.73 3.23
N ASP A 345 -9.91 21.79 2.68
CA ASP A 345 -10.09 23.16 3.18
C ASP A 345 -9.66 23.33 4.64
N LEU A 346 -8.55 22.70 5.05
CA LEU A 346 -7.96 22.99 6.34
C LEU A 346 -7.54 24.46 6.36
N LYS A 347 -8.12 25.19 7.30
CA LYS A 347 -7.75 26.55 7.62
C LYS A 347 -7.42 26.64 9.08
N VAL A 348 -6.25 27.18 9.40
CA VAL A 348 -5.86 27.48 10.76
C VAL A 348 -5.54 28.96 10.85
N THR A 349 -6.01 29.62 11.90
CA THR A 349 -5.68 31.02 12.20
C THR A 349 -5.12 31.14 13.60
N ARG A 350 -4.14 32.02 13.79
CA ARG A 350 -3.65 32.48 15.10
C ARG A 350 -3.98 33.96 15.25
N ASP A 351 -4.72 34.33 16.29
CA ASP A 351 -5.15 35.71 16.56
C ASP A 351 -5.83 36.38 15.36
N GLY A 352 -6.51 35.59 14.54
CA GLY A 352 -7.19 36.02 13.31
C GLY A 352 -6.31 36.06 12.06
N GLU A 353 -5.00 35.85 12.17
CA GLU A 353 -4.08 35.72 11.02
C GLU A 353 -3.98 34.26 10.56
N GLU A 354 -4.11 34.02 9.26
CA GLU A 354 -4.09 32.67 8.69
C GLU A 354 -2.67 32.09 8.69
N LEU A 355 -2.54 30.87 9.23
CA LEU A 355 -1.33 30.07 9.16
C LEU A 355 -1.37 29.23 7.88
N ASN A 356 -0.33 29.35 7.07
CA ASN A 356 -0.19 28.55 5.86
C ASN A 356 0.41 27.18 6.21
N ILE A 357 -0.46 26.22 6.54
CA ILE A 357 -0.07 24.86 6.95
C ILE A 357 -0.08 23.93 5.73
N ASP A 358 1.07 23.32 5.42
CA ASP A 358 1.12 22.23 4.44
C ASP A 358 0.70 20.93 5.12
N TYR A 359 -0.34 20.29 4.57
CA TYR A 359 -0.91 19.08 5.15
C TYR A 359 -1.15 18.01 4.11
N ARG A 360 -0.96 16.76 4.53
CA ARG A 360 -1.14 15.57 3.71
C ARG A 360 -2.05 14.58 4.40
N TYR A 361 -2.84 13.90 3.57
CA TYR A 361 -3.59 12.74 3.98
C TYR A 361 -2.65 11.54 4.05
N ASN A 362 -2.55 10.91 5.22
CA ASN A 362 -1.93 9.60 5.33
C ASN A 362 -3.00 8.53 5.56
N ASP A 363 -3.21 7.68 4.55
CA ASP A 363 -4.00 6.46 4.67
C ASP A 363 -3.11 5.35 5.25
N ASP A 364 -2.70 5.51 6.51
CA ASP A 364 -2.07 4.40 7.20
C ASP A 364 -3.13 3.30 7.30
N HIS A 365 -2.83 2.14 6.69
CA HIS A 365 -3.73 1.01 6.41
C HIS A 365 -4.40 0.36 7.66
N ASN A 366 -4.29 1.00 8.82
CA ASN A 366 -4.91 0.64 10.09
C ASN A 366 -6.32 1.24 10.28
N GLY A 367 -6.89 1.91 9.26
CA GLY A 367 -8.24 2.46 9.30
C GLY A 367 -8.38 3.74 10.13
N TYR A 368 -7.27 4.44 10.38
CA TYR A 368 -7.24 5.73 11.07
C TYR A 368 -6.70 6.79 10.11
N SER A 369 -7.48 7.83 9.84
CA SER A 369 -7.04 8.95 9.02
C SER A 369 -6.45 10.04 9.90
N PHE A 370 -5.11 10.13 9.95
CA PHE A 370 -4.42 11.28 10.53
C PHE A 370 -4.04 12.28 9.44
N THR A 371 -3.93 13.54 9.83
CA THR A 371 -3.34 14.58 8.99
C THR A 371 -1.86 14.66 9.31
N GLN A 372 -1.00 14.60 8.30
CA GLN A 372 0.42 14.81 8.47
C GLN A 372 0.78 16.23 8.07
N ILE A 373 1.50 16.92 8.93
CA ILE A 373 2.03 18.26 8.66
C ILE A 373 3.53 18.26 8.87
N THR A 374 4.24 19.26 8.35
CA THR A 374 5.68 19.36 8.61
C THR A 374 5.94 19.66 10.10
N ILE A 375 7.12 19.29 10.60
CA ILE A 375 7.53 19.61 11.97
C ILE A 375 7.57 21.14 12.24
N ASP A 376 7.87 21.94 11.22
CA ASP A 376 7.84 23.42 11.32
C ASP A 376 6.42 23.95 11.46
N ASP A 377 5.48 23.40 10.67
CA ASP A 377 4.06 23.73 10.78
C ASP A 377 3.53 23.30 12.14
N PHE A 378 3.95 22.14 12.65
CA PHE A 378 3.59 21.66 13.97
C PHE A 378 4.07 22.63 15.05
N CYS A 379 5.30 23.14 14.93
CA CYS A 379 5.82 24.19 15.80
C CYS A 379 4.98 25.48 15.74
N SER A 380 4.52 25.87 14.55
CA SER A 380 3.69 27.06 14.35
C SER A 380 2.28 26.93 14.95
N LEU A 381 1.74 25.70 15.05
CA LEU A 381 0.45 25.43 15.67
C LEU A 381 0.44 25.59 17.20
N PHE A 382 1.60 25.47 17.85
CA PHE A 382 1.70 25.34 19.30
C PHE A 382 2.71 26.26 19.97
N ASP A 383 3.27 27.22 19.23
CA ASP A 383 4.37 28.08 19.70
C ASP A 383 5.54 27.27 20.27
N LEU A 384 6.06 26.35 19.46
CA LEU A 384 7.19 25.50 19.80
C LEU A 384 8.40 25.81 18.92
N THR A 385 9.58 25.53 19.44
CA THR A 385 10.78 25.22 18.67
C THR A 385 11.12 23.75 18.85
N TYR A 386 12.02 23.20 18.03
CA TYR A 386 12.39 21.79 18.13
C TYR A 386 13.89 21.52 17.96
N GLU A 387 14.32 20.43 18.56
CA GLU A 387 15.62 19.78 18.36
C GLU A 387 15.39 18.31 18.03
N ILE A 388 16.12 17.79 17.05
CA ILE A 388 16.04 16.37 16.65
C ILE A 388 17.29 15.65 17.14
N ASN A 389 17.07 14.54 17.84
CA ASN A 389 18.12 13.59 18.20
C ASN A 389 17.78 12.23 17.61
N GLU A 390 18.32 11.97 16.42
CA GLU A 390 18.12 10.70 15.73
C GLU A 390 18.69 9.50 16.47
N ASN A 391 19.79 9.68 17.22
CA ASN A 391 20.41 8.60 18.00
C ASN A 391 19.48 8.11 19.13
N GLU A 392 18.68 9.00 19.68
CA GLU A 392 17.66 8.70 20.69
C GLU A 392 16.28 8.38 20.06
N SER A 393 16.18 8.39 18.72
CA SER A 393 14.93 8.28 17.98
C SER A 393 13.87 9.26 18.54
N ALA A 394 14.30 10.50 18.79
CA ALA A 394 13.52 11.48 19.54
C ALA A 394 13.48 12.87 18.89
N VAL A 395 12.35 13.53 19.08
CA VAL A 395 12.17 14.97 18.85
C VAL A 395 11.85 15.65 20.18
N TYR A 396 12.53 16.76 20.45
CA TYR A 396 12.35 17.59 21.64
C TYR A 396 11.76 18.92 21.23
N PHE A 397 10.58 19.23 21.75
CA PHE A 397 9.94 20.52 21.57
C PHE A 397 10.13 21.39 22.81
N THR A 398 10.32 22.68 22.58
CA THR A 398 10.43 23.69 23.65
C THR A 398 9.46 24.83 23.35
N SER A 399 8.62 25.18 24.32
CA SER A 399 7.69 26.30 24.19
C SER A 399 8.44 27.63 24.05
N ILE A 400 7.98 28.44 23.11
CA ILE A 400 8.39 29.83 22.94
C ILE A 400 7.58 30.64 23.96
N GLN A 401 8.28 31.19 24.96
CA GLN A 401 7.68 32.03 26.00
C GLN A 401 7.36 33.43 25.51
#